data_AF-A0A0C1FF95-F1
#
_entry.id   AF-A0A0C1FF95-F1
#
_cell.length_a   1.000
_cell.length_b   1.000
_cell.length_c   1.000
_cell.angle_alpha   90.00
_cell.angle_beta   90.00
_cell.angle_gamma   90.00
#
_symmetry.space_group_name_H-M   'P 1'
#
loop_
_entity.id
_entity.type
_entity.pdbx_description
1 polymer ?
#
loop_
_entity_poly.entity_id
_entity_poly.type
_entity_poly.pdbx_seq_one_letter_code
_entity_poly.pdbx_strand_id
1 'polypeptide(L)'
;MKKIICLLLLISFKISYCQNIKPNDIEIKILKIDKLQQQSKLEILGIDDMKTCGGNLIGYFYNNKLVLLISQNGGETGTITNKYYLENNKIIKIENLEYYAFMNNNSNAHTSKTKKIIEKKEFYFTPKIFIKKSFKKEKIITYSDEQIITCGKNMIKLLNERKTIN
;
A
#
# COMPACT_ATOMS: atom_id res chain seq x y z
N MET A 1 -35.93 38.16 -6.82
CA MET A 1 -35.31 37.25 -7.82
C MET A 1 -33.77 37.22 -7.80
N LYS A 2 -33.04 38.25 -7.34
CA LYS A 2 -31.56 38.24 -7.29
C LYS A 2 -30.93 37.27 -6.25
N LYS A 3 -31.64 36.91 -5.18
CA LYS A 3 -31.12 36.04 -4.10
C LYS A 3 -31.06 34.53 -4.46
N ILE A 4 -31.88 34.07 -5.41
CA ILE A 4 -31.93 32.65 -5.81
C ILE A 4 -30.78 32.27 -6.76
N ILE A 5 -30.35 33.23 -7.59
CA ILE A 5 -29.25 33.04 -8.56
C ILE A 5 -27.90 32.82 -7.85
N CYS A 6 -27.69 33.46 -6.69
CA CYS A 6 -26.46 33.32 -5.92
C CYS A 6 -26.31 31.93 -5.27
N LEU A 7 -27.43 31.29 -4.90
CA LEU A 7 -27.42 29.97 -4.27
C LEU A 7 -27.08 28.86 -5.28
N LEU A 8 -27.54 28.97 -6.53
CA LEU A 8 -27.21 28.06 -7.62
C LEU A 8 -25.73 28.13 -8.04
N LEU A 9 -25.14 29.32 -8.00
CA LEU A 9 -23.70 29.54 -8.25
C LEU A 9 -22.80 28.92 -7.18
N LEU A 10 -23.22 28.92 -5.91
CA LEU A 10 -22.45 28.30 -4.83
C LEU A 10 -22.52 26.76 -4.86
N ILE A 11 -23.63 26.20 -5.35
CA ILE A 11 -23.79 24.75 -5.51
C ILE A 11 -22.94 24.23 -6.69
N SER A 12 -22.85 24.98 -7.80
CA SER A 12 -21.99 24.60 -8.94
C SER A 12 -20.49 24.70 -8.62
N PHE A 13 -20.08 25.64 -7.76
CA PHE A 13 -18.69 25.71 -7.29
C PHE A 13 -18.29 24.54 -6.39
N LYS A 14 -19.21 23.96 -5.61
CA LYS A 14 -18.90 22.78 -4.79
C LYS A 14 -18.86 21.47 -5.60
N ILE A 15 -19.60 21.39 -6.71
CA ILE A 15 -19.62 20.18 -7.56
C ILE A 15 -18.31 20.02 -8.35
N SER A 16 -17.63 21.13 -8.70
CA SER A 16 -16.34 21.08 -9.40
C SER A 16 -15.14 20.63 -8.55
N TYR A 17 -15.32 20.45 -7.23
CA TYR A 17 -14.25 19.96 -6.34
C TYR A 17 -14.27 18.43 -6.09
N CYS A 18 -15.14 17.69 -6.79
CA CYS A 18 -14.99 16.24 -6.90
C CYS A 18 -13.90 15.95 -7.92
N GLN A 19 -12.64 16.07 -7.46
CA GLN A 19 -11.44 15.83 -8.24
C GLN A 19 -11.54 14.49 -8.97
N ASN A 20 -11.66 14.61 -10.27
CA ASN A 20 -11.72 13.48 -11.15
C ASN A 20 -10.30 12.89 -11.32
N ILE A 21 -9.72 12.27 -10.30
CA ILE A 21 -8.41 11.58 -10.42
C ILE A 21 -8.51 10.57 -11.57
N LYS A 22 -7.74 10.79 -12.65
CA LYS A 22 -7.65 9.84 -13.76
C LYS A 22 -6.73 8.69 -13.32
N PRO A 23 -6.94 7.45 -13.79
CA PRO A 23 -6.04 6.33 -13.47
C PRO A 23 -4.55 6.65 -13.67
N ASN A 24 -4.24 7.45 -14.70
CA ASN A 24 -2.90 7.95 -15.01
C ASN A 24 -2.26 8.78 -13.88
N ASP A 25 -3.06 9.49 -13.07
CA ASP A 25 -2.55 10.33 -11.99
C ASP A 25 -2.06 9.48 -10.80
N ILE A 26 -2.67 8.31 -10.57
CA ILE A 26 -2.23 7.37 -9.53
C ILE A 26 -0.89 6.75 -9.92
N GLU A 27 -0.74 6.37 -11.19
CA GLU A 27 0.49 5.77 -11.71
C GLU A 27 1.67 6.76 -11.67
N ILE A 28 1.45 8.02 -12.06
CA ILE A 28 2.45 9.09 -11.93
C ILE A 28 2.87 9.28 -10.46
N LYS A 29 1.92 9.21 -9.51
CA LYS A 29 2.22 9.33 -8.08
C LYS A 29 3.05 8.16 -7.57
N ILE A 30 2.70 6.93 -7.96
CA ILE A 30 3.46 5.73 -7.59
C ILE A 30 4.90 5.83 -8.12
N LEU A 31 5.07 6.19 -9.40
CA LEU A 31 6.40 6.39 -10.00
C LEU A 31 7.22 7.44 -9.25
N LYS A 32 6.57 8.51 -8.76
CA LYS A 32 7.23 9.51 -7.94
C LYS A 32 7.67 8.95 -6.58
N ILE A 33 6.83 8.15 -5.92
CA ILE A 33 7.17 7.49 -4.65
C ILE A 33 8.36 6.54 -4.85
N ASP A 34 8.33 5.70 -5.88
CA ASP A 34 9.41 4.77 -6.20
C ASP A 34 10.73 5.50 -6.47
N LYS A 35 10.68 6.59 -7.23
CA LYS A 35 11.86 7.42 -7.49
C LYS A 35 12.42 8.03 -6.20
N LEU A 36 11.57 8.52 -5.30
CA LEU A 36 12.01 9.04 -4.01
C LEU A 36 12.63 7.94 -3.13
N GLN A 37 12.06 6.74 -3.13
CA GLN A 37 12.58 5.58 -2.42
C GLN A 37 13.98 5.20 -2.96
N GLN A 38 14.13 5.06 -4.28
CA GLN A 38 15.41 4.75 -4.93
C GLN A 38 16.48 5.81 -4.63
N GLN A 39 16.08 7.08 -4.51
CA GLN A 39 16.97 8.18 -4.17
C GLN A 39 17.24 8.30 -2.66
N SER A 40 16.72 7.40 -1.82
CA SER A 40 16.82 7.45 -0.36
C SER A 40 16.33 8.79 0.23
N LYS A 41 15.32 9.40 -0.39
CA LYS A 41 14.73 10.70 0.03
C LYS A 41 13.51 10.54 0.92
N LEU A 42 13.15 9.31 1.27
CA LEU A 42 12.06 9.01 2.17
C LEU A 42 12.64 8.73 3.55
N GLU A 43 12.04 9.31 4.58
CA GLU A 43 12.32 8.89 5.95
C GLU A 43 11.78 7.47 6.16
N ILE A 44 12.50 6.64 6.90
CA ILE A 44 12.19 5.23 7.08
C ILE A 44 11.97 4.95 8.56
N LEU A 45 10.90 4.23 8.88
CA LEU A 45 10.69 3.65 10.20
C LEU A 45 10.34 2.18 10.04
N GLY A 46 11.00 1.30 10.78
CA GLY A 46 10.65 -0.11 10.86
C GLY A 46 10.00 -0.40 12.21
N ILE A 47 8.98 -1.25 12.21
CA ILE A 47 8.48 -1.94 13.40
C ILE A 47 8.48 -3.44 13.13
N ASP A 48 8.97 -4.21 14.09
CA ASP A 48 8.85 -5.66 14.06
C ASP A 48 7.65 -6.07 14.91
N ASP A 49 6.49 -6.23 14.26
CA ASP A 49 5.26 -6.68 14.90
C ASP A 49 4.56 -7.74 14.04
N MET A 50 5.04 -8.97 14.21
CA MET A 50 4.49 -10.14 13.53
C MET A 50 3.03 -10.44 13.89
N LYS A 51 2.53 -9.99 15.06
CA LYS A 51 1.19 -10.35 15.55
C LYS A 51 0.12 -9.38 15.05
N THR A 52 0.42 -8.09 15.02
CA THR A 52 -0.58 -7.04 14.75
C THR A 52 -0.46 -6.45 13.36
N CYS A 53 0.76 -6.36 12.82
CA CYS A 53 1.07 -5.60 11.60
C CYS A 53 1.51 -6.47 10.42
N GLY A 54 1.40 -7.78 10.58
CA GLY A 54 1.60 -8.74 9.51
C GLY A 54 3.04 -9.02 9.14
N GLY A 55 3.92 -8.99 10.13
CA GLY A 55 5.32 -9.31 9.98
C GLY A 55 6.21 -8.10 10.26
N ASN A 56 7.38 -8.10 9.63
CA ASN A 56 8.23 -6.93 9.62
C ASN A 56 7.55 -5.85 8.75
N LEU A 57 7.22 -4.70 9.36
CA LEU A 57 6.55 -3.60 8.69
C LEU A 57 7.49 -2.40 8.60
N ILE A 58 7.76 -1.97 7.37
CA ILE A 58 8.58 -0.80 7.08
C ILE A 58 7.69 0.29 6.49
N GLY A 59 7.69 1.46 7.12
CA GLY A 59 7.00 2.66 6.67
C GLY A 59 7.98 3.65 6.06
N TYR A 60 7.58 4.23 4.94
CA TYR A 60 8.30 5.28 4.23
C TYR A 60 7.49 6.57 4.23
N PHE A 61 8.16 7.66 4.60
CA PHE A 61 7.53 8.96 4.82
C PHE A 61 8.16 10.04 3.94
N TYR A 62 7.31 10.89 3.38
CA TYR A 62 7.71 12.10 2.68
C TYR A 62 7.00 13.30 3.30
N ASN A 63 7.75 14.28 3.80
CA ASN A 63 7.22 15.47 4.49
C ASN A 63 6.21 15.09 5.61
N ASN A 64 6.61 14.17 6.50
CA ASN A 64 5.78 13.64 7.60
C ASN A 64 4.48 12.93 7.17
N LYS A 65 4.32 12.59 5.90
CA LYS A 65 3.19 11.80 5.40
C LYS A 65 3.66 10.41 5.06
N LEU A 66 2.94 9.40 5.56
CA LEU A 66 3.14 8.01 5.16
C LEU A 66 2.72 7.85 3.68
N VAL A 67 3.66 7.43 2.84
CA VAL A 67 3.44 7.28 1.39
C VAL A 67 3.58 5.83 0.91
N LEU A 68 4.29 4.99 1.66
CA LEU A 68 4.48 3.58 1.34
C LEU A 68 4.62 2.78 2.63
N LEU A 69 3.92 1.64 2.70
CA LEU A 69 4.16 0.59 3.68
C LEU A 69 4.63 -0.66 2.95
N ILE A 70 5.61 -1.35 3.51
CA ILE A 70 6.04 -2.66 3.06
C ILE A 70 5.88 -3.61 4.23
N SER A 71 4.99 -4.59 4.11
CA SER A 71 4.93 -5.72 5.03
C SER A 71 5.60 -6.93 4.40
N GLN A 72 6.42 -7.61 5.19
CA GLN A 72 7.05 -8.86 4.80
C GLN A 72 6.71 -9.92 5.83
N ASN A 73 6.09 -11.00 5.37
CA ASN A 73 5.85 -12.20 6.16
C ASN A 73 6.43 -13.39 5.41
N GLY A 74 7.19 -14.23 6.08
CA GLY A 74 7.83 -15.36 5.42
C GLY A 74 8.34 -16.39 6.42
N GLY A 75 8.65 -17.56 5.88
CA GLY A 75 9.28 -18.68 6.57
C GLY A 75 10.21 -19.44 5.62
N GLU A 76 10.61 -20.64 6.01
CA GLU A 76 11.64 -21.41 5.30
C GLU A 76 11.33 -21.69 3.83
N THR A 77 10.05 -21.83 3.48
CA THR A 77 9.60 -22.28 2.16
C THR A 77 8.98 -21.18 1.30
N GLY A 78 8.82 -19.97 1.84
CA GLY A 78 8.27 -18.86 1.08
C GLY A 78 8.16 -17.55 1.84
N THR A 79 8.06 -16.48 1.06
CA THR A 79 7.99 -15.11 1.55
C THR A 79 6.93 -14.35 0.77
N ILE A 80 6.05 -13.67 1.47
CA ILE A 80 5.04 -12.77 0.92
C ILE A 80 5.46 -11.36 1.30
N THR A 81 5.62 -10.51 0.29
CA THR A 81 5.86 -9.08 0.46
C THR A 81 4.68 -8.31 -0.10
N ASN A 82 4.06 -7.48 0.73
CA ASN A 82 3.01 -6.57 0.30
C ASN A 82 3.52 -5.13 0.37
N LYS A 83 3.42 -4.40 -0.72
CA LYS A 83 3.64 -2.96 -0.78
C LYS A 83 2.30 -2.25 -0.87
N TYR A 84 2.02 -1.37 0.06
CA TYR A 84 0.83 -0.54 0.09
C TYR A 84 1.26 0.90 -0.20
N TYR A 85 0.86 1.43 -1.35
CA TYR A 85 1.06 2.83 -1.68
C TYR A 85 -0.09 3.63 -1.09
N LEU A 86 0.23 4.73 -0.38
CA LEU A 86 -0.75 5.53 0.33
C LEU A 86 -0.79 6.97 -0.15
N GLU A 87 -1.99 7.53 -0.17
CA GLU A 87 -2.24 8.96 -0.31
C GLU A 87 -3.26 9.38 0.74
N ASN A 88 -2.90 10.38 1.56
CA ASN A 88 -3.77 10.92 2.62
C ASN A 88 -4.38 9.80 3.51
N ASN A 89 -3.56 8.85 3.94
CA ASN A 89 -3.94 7.67 4.74
C ASN A 89 -4.95 6.71 4.07
N LYS A 90 -5.09 6.78 2.75
CA LYS A 90 -5.86 5.82 1.95
C LYS A 90 -4.91 5.03 1.07
N ILE A 91 -5.13 3.72 0.99
CA ILE A 91 -4.39 2.86 0.06
C ILE A 91 -4.85 3.20 -1.36
N ILE A 92 -3.89 3.47 -2.26
CA ILE A 92 -4.12 3.74 -3.68
C ILE A 92 -3.64 2.60 -4.58
N LYS A 93 -2.69 1.78 -4.11
CA LYS A 93 -2.25 0.54 -4.76
C LYS A 93 -1.73 -0.46 -3.74
N ILE A 94 -1.98 -1.74 -4.00
CA ILE A 94 -1.32 -2.86 -3.33
C ILE A 94 -0.55 -3.65 -4.39
N GLU A 95 0.74 -3.84 -4.17
CA GLU A 95 1.54 -4.83 -4.90
C GLU A 95 1.82 -6.00 -3.95
N ASN A 96 1.35 -7.18 -4.32
CA ASN A 96 1.64 -8.42 -3.62
C ASN A 96 2.66 -9.21 -4.43
N LEU A 97 3.77 -9.56 -3.78
CA LEU A 97 4.86 -10.34 -4.34
C LEU A 97 5.03 -11.59 -3.49
N GLU A 98 4.73 -12.74 -4.07
CA GLU A 98 4.87 -14.02 -3.39
C GLU A 98 6.06 -14.78 -3.98
N TYR A 99 6.92 -15.26 -3.09
CA TYR A 99 8.07 -16.08 -3.40
C TYR A 99 7.89 -17.45 -2.74
N TYR A 100 7.99 -18.52 -3.53
CA TYR A 100 7.90 -19.88 -3.04
C TYR A 100 9.10 -20.71 -3.49
N ALA A 101 9.66 -21.47 -2.55
CA ALA A 101 10.70 -22.46 -2.80
C ALA A 101 10.10 -23.86 -2.65
N PHE A 102 9.89 -24.55 -3.77
CA PHE A 102 9.43 -25.94 -3.77
C PHE A 102 10.63 -26.89 -3.81
N MET A 103 10.71 -27.79 -2.84
CA MET A 103 11.56 -28.98 -2.89
C MET A 103 10.82 -30.06 -3.68
N ASN A 104 11.32 -30.43 -4.86
CA ASN A 104 10.78 -31.55 -5.60
C ASN A 104 11.47 -32.84 -5.12
N ASN A 105 10.75 -33.68 -4.38
CA ASN A 105 11.28 -34.93 -3.85
C ASN A 105 11.21 -36.11 -4.84
N ASN A 106 10.72 -35.89 -6.07
CA ASN A 106 10.48 -36.96 -7.05
C ASN A 106 11.66 -37.28 -7.97
N SER A 107 12.90 -36.92 -7.62
CA SER A 107 14.07 -37.36 -8.39
C SER A 107 14.86 -38.39 -7.60
N ASN A 108 14.97 -39.61 -8.14
CA ASN A 108 15.93 -40.66 -7.75
C ASN A 108 17.41 -40.24 -7.96
N ALA A 109 17.71 -38.95 -7.89
CA ALA A 109 19.02 -38.36 -7.99
C ALA A 109 19.30 -37.63 -6.68
N HIS A 110 20.50 -37.82 -6.12
CA HIS A 110 21.01 -37.22 -4.88
C HIS A 110 21.07 -35.68 -4.83
N THR A 111 20.36 -34.98 -5.72
CA THR A 111 20.32 -33.52 -5.80
C THR A 111 18.88 -33.06 -5.83
N SER A 112 18.38 -32.55 -4.70
CA SER A 112 17.09 -31.87 -4.66
C SER A 112 17.15 -30.62 -5.56
N LYS A 113 16.31 -30.56 -6.60
CA LYS A 113 16.17 -29.36 -7.43
C LYS A 113 15.13 -28.44 -6.79
N THR A 114 15.58 -27.35 -6.18
CA THR A 114 14.69 -26.30 -5.68
C THR A 114 14.14 -25.47 -6.85
N LYS A 115 12.83 -25.47 -7.05
CA LYS A 115 12.18 -24.59 -8.05
C LYS A 115 11.69 -23.32 -7.36
N LYS A 116 12.13 -22.17 -7.87
CA LYS A 116 11.72 -20.84 -7.40
C LYS A 116 10.53 -20.35 -8.22
N ILE A 117 9.46 -19.94 -7.57
CA ILE A 117 8.28 -19.35 -8.21
C ILE A 117 8.12 -17.92 -7.66
N ILE A 118 7.89 -16.96 -8.55
CA ILE A 118 7.61 -15.56 -8.22
C ILE A 118 6.26 -15.21 -8.83
N GLU A 119 5.29 -14.85 -8.00
CA GLU A 119 3.99 -14.32 -8.43
C GLU A 119 3.88 -12.85 -8.04
N LYS A 120 3.48 -12.00 -8.99
CA LYS A 120 3.21 -10.57 -8.75
C LYS A 120 1.74 -10.28 -9.06
N LYS A 121 1.03 -9.71 -8.08
CA LYS A 121 -0.37 -9.29 -8.20
C LYS A 121 -0.47 -7.80 -7.84
N GLU A 122 -1.22 -7.04 -8.64
CA GLU A 122 -1.39 -5.59 -8.43
C GLU A 122 -2.87 -5.22 -8.34
N PHE A 123 -3.22 -4.42 -7.33
CA PHE A 123 -4.57 -3.93 -7.08
C PHE A 123 -4.55 -2.40 -7.00
N TYR A 124 -5.35 -1.72 -7.81
CA TYR A 124 -5.43 -0.26 -7.85
C TYR A 124 -6.75 0.21 -7.25
N PHE A 125 -6.68 1.21 -6.37
CA PHE A 125 -7.82 1.76 -5.65
C PHE A 125 -8.01 3.22 -6.06
N THR A 126 -8.96 3.47 -6.96
CA THR A 126 -9.36 4.82 -7.35
C THR A 126 -10.53 5.29 -6.49
N PRO A 127 -10.54 6.53 -5.97
CA PRO A 127 -11.76 7.10 -5.42
C PRO A 127 -12.63 7.57 -6.59
N LYS A 128 -13.45 6.70 -7.21
CA LYS A 128 -14.45 7.15 -8.18
C LYS A 128 -15.61 6.18 -8.38
N ILE A 129 -16.80 6.66 -8.00
CA ILE A 129 -18.14 6.20 -8.34
C ILE A 129 -18.39 4.72 -7.96
N PHE A 130 -19.40 4.49 -7.13
CA PHE A 130 -19.93 3.16 -6.81
C PHE A 130 -20.33 2.44 -8.11
N ILE A 131 -19.39 1.78 -8.78
CA ILE A 131 -19.67 0.68 -9.67
C ILE A 131 -19.48 -0.55 -8.81
N LYS A 132 -20.60 -1.15 -8.42
CA LYS A 132 -20.70 -2.42 -7.71
C LYS A 132 -20.20 -3.53 -8.63
N LYS A 133 -18.90 -3.53 -8.95
CA LYS A 133 -18.23 -4.70 -9.52
C LYS A 133 -17.96 -5.64 -8.36
N SER A 134 -18.73 -6.70 -8.30
CA SER A 134 -18.45 -7.88 -7.50
C SER A 134 -17.16 -8.50 -8.00
N PHE A 135 -16.02 -7.96 -7.56
CA PHE A 135 -14.81 -8.77 -7.52
C PHE A 135 -15.13 -9.91 -6.56
N LYS A 136 -15.02 -11.16 -7.03
CA LYS A 136 -14.80 -12.27 -6.12
C LYS A 136 -13.59 -11.82 -5.29
N LYS A 137 -13.81 -11.55 -3.99
CA LYS A 137 -12.72 -11.38 -3.04
C LYS A 137 -12.00 -12.72 -2.98
N GLU A 138 -11.18 -13.03 -3.98
CA GLU A 138 -10.10 -13.97 -3.78
C GLU A 138 -9.29 -13.36 -2.66
N LYS A 139 -9.23 -14.10 -1.55
CA LYS A 139 -8.76 -13.65 -0.26
C LYS A 139 -7.23 -13.53 -0.32
N ILE A 140 -6.73 -12.55 -1.08
CA ILE A 140 -5.31 -12.20 -1.18
C ILE A 140 -5.04 -11.11 -0.14
N ILE A 141 -5.48 -11.35 1.09
CA ILE A 141 -5.30 -10.41 2.19
C ILE A 141 -5.13 -11.24 3.46
N THR A 142 -3.89 -11.42 3.88
CA THR A 142 -3.53 -12.03 5.17
C THR A 142 -3.90 -11.12 6.35
N TYR A 143 -3.97 -9.78 6.14
CA TYR A 143 -4.33 -8.76 7.14
C TYR A 143 -5.19 -7.66 6.55
N SER A 144 -6.28 -7.25 7.22
CA SER A 144 -7.21 -6.28 6.66
C SER A 144 -6.55 -4.93 6.37
N ASP A 145 -7.04 -4.22 5.34
CA ASP A 145 -6.58 -2.86 5.00
C ASP A 145 -6.57 -1.93 6.23
N GLU A 146 -7.57 -2.07 7.09
CA GLU A 146 -7.71 -1.29 8.32
C GLU A 146 -6.60 -1.58 9.34
N GLN A 147 -6.20 -2.85 9.50
CA GLN A 147 -5.08 -3.23 10.38
C GLN A 147 -3.77 -2.60 9.89
N ILE A 148 -3.46 -2.73 8.60
CA ILE A 148 -2.23 -2.19 8.00
C ILE A 148 -2.19 -0.66 8.09
N ILE A 149 -3.30 0.02 7.79
CA ILE A 149 -3.40 1.48 7.91
C ILE A 149 -3.21 1.92 9.37
N THR A 150 -3.75 1.17 10.34
CA THR A 150 -3.62 1.48 11.77
C THR A 150 -2.17 1.38 12.23
N CYS A 151 -1.46 0.32 11.82
CA CYS A 151 -0.02 0.21 12.06
C CYS A 151 0.76 1.40 11.47
N GLY A 152 0.47 1.78 10.22
CA GLY A 152 1.07 2.95 9.59
C GLY A 152 0.82 4.26 10.33
N LYS A 153 -0.38 4.47 10.88
CA LYS A 153 -0.69 5.64 11.72
C LYS A 153 0.11 5.66 13.03
N ASN A 154 0.27 4.51 13.68
CA ASN A 154 1.08 4.39 14.90
C ASN A 154 2.55 4.74 14.61
N MET A 155 3.06 4.36 13.43
CA MET A 155 4.42 4.71 13.01
C MET A 155 4.62 6.22 12.84
N ILE A 156 3.61 6.98 12.38
CA ILE A 156 3.68 8.45 12.33
C ILE A 156 3.85 9.04 13.73
N LYS A 157 3.12 8.50 14.73
CA LYS A 157 3.24 8.94 16.12
C LYS A 157 4.67 8.73 16.64
N LEU A 158 5.22 7.53 16.44
CA LEU A 158 6.59 7.19 16.83
C LEU A 158 7.64 8.07 16.11
N LEU A 159 7.43 8.38 14.84
CA LEU A 159 8.31 9.26 14.07
C LEU A 159 8.32 10.68 14.64
N ASN A 160 7.15 11.21 15.01
CA ASN A 160 7.05 12.54 15.61
C ASN A 160 7.69 12.59 17.00
N GLU A 161 7.53 11.54 17.82
CA GLU A 161 8.20 11.42 19.13
C GLU A 161 9.73 11.47 18.98
N ARG A 162 10.31 10.76 18.00
CA ARG A 162 11.75 10.83 17.72
C ARG A 162 12.23 12.24 17.37
N LYS A 163 11.43 13.00 16.61
CA LYS A 163 11.76 14.39 16.23
C LYS A 163 11.68 15.38 17.39
N THR A 164 11.01 15.01 18.48
CA THR A 164 10.95 15.85 19.69
C THR A 164 12.10 15.61 20.66
N ILE A 165 12.83 14.49 20.50
CA ILE A 165 13.93 14.08 21.37
C ILE A 165 15.30 14.50 20.80
N ASN A 166 15.39 14.73 19.49
CA ASN A 166 16.58 15.18 18.77
C ASN A 166 16.47 16.66 18.39
#